data_AF-A0AA43D8A9-F1
#
_entry.id   AF-A0AA43D8A9-F1
#
_cell.length_a   1.000
_cell.length_b   1.000
_cell.length_c   1.000
_cell.angle_alpha   90.00
_cell.angle_beta   90.00
_cell.angle_gamma   90.00
#
_symmetry.space_group_name_H-M   'P 1'
#
loop_
_entity.id
_entity.type
_entity.pdbx_description
1 polymer ?
#
loop_
_entity_poly.entity_id
_entity_poly.type
_entity_poly.pdbx_seq_one_letter_code
_entity_poly.pdbx_strand_id
1 'polypeptide(L)'
;MIALRLLLVVFNVAVVTFLIYRMLAVAKVPLAKSKKVIIITGGVMLLLAPFGMFFGIFAPSPQYFLVYPVAISLFLYLTKQL
;
A
#
# COMPACT_ATOMS: atom_id res chain seq x y z
N MET A 1 17.87 -10.22 14.74
CA MET A 1 16.99 -9.08 15.08
C MET A 1 17.17 -7.89 14.14
N ILE A 2 18.39 -7.42 13.88
CA ILE A 2 18.66 -6.27 12.98
C ILE A 2 18.30 -6.52 11.51
N ALA A 3 18.67 -7.68 10.96
CA ALA A 3 18.36 -8.01 9.56
C ALA A 3 16.85 -8.02 9.27
N LEU A 4 16.06 -8.61 10.17
CA LEU A 4 14.60 -8.61 10.05
C LEU A 4 14.02 -7.20 10.11
N ARG A 5 14.51 -6.34 11.02
CA ARG A 5 14.09 -4.94 11.08
C ARG A 5 14.41 -4.18 9.79
N LEU A 6 15.60 -4.36 9.24
CA LEU A 6 15.98 -3.76 7.95
C LEU A 6 15.08 -4.23 6.81
N LEU A 7 14.78 -5.53 6.74
CA LEU A 7 13.86 -6.09 5.75
C LEU A 7 12.48 -5.46 5.85
N LEU A 8 11.95 -5.29 7.07
CA LEU A 8 10.66 -4.65 7.30
C LEU A 8 10.65 -3.19 6.87
N VAL A 9 11.72 -2.44 7.18
CA VAL A 9 11.83 -1.04 6.77
C VAL A 9 11.85 -0.94 5.24
N VAL A 10 12.71 -1.72 4.57
CA VAL A 10 12.81 -1.71 3.10
C VAL A 10 11.49 -2.11 2.45
N PHE A 11 10.82 -3.14 2.98
CA PHE A 11 9.51 -3.56 2.50
C PHE A 11 8.46 -2.45 2.64
N ASN A 12 8.36 -1.81 3.81
CA ASN A 12 7.42 -0.71 4.02
C ASN A 12 7.71 0.47 3.09
N VAL A 13 8.98 0.85 2.93
CA VAL A 13 9.38 1.92 1.99
C VAL A 13 8.97 1.56 0.57
N ALA A 14 9.27 0.34 0.11
CA ALA A 14 8.90 -0.12 -1.24
C ALA A 14 7.39 -0.08 -1.45
N VAL A 15 6.59 -0.54 -0.48
CA VAL A 15 5.13 -0.53 -0.57
C VAL A 15 4.58 0.90 -0.58
N VAL A 16 5.07 1.77 0.28
CA VAL A 16 4.64 3.18 0.33
C VAL A 16 4.95 3.87 -1.01
N THR A 17 6.18 3.71 -1.53
CA THR A 17 6.57 4.26 -2.83
C THR A 17 5.69 3.70 -3.94
N PHE A 18 5.44 2.40 -3.96
CA PHE A 18 4.57 1.74 -4.95
C PHE A 18 3.14 2.30 -4.92
N LEU A 19 2.53 2.41 -3.73
CA LEU A 19 1.16 2.91 -3.57
C LEU A 19 1.04 4.37 -4.02
N ILE A 20 1.97 5.23 -3.59
CA ILE A 20 2.00 6.64 -3.99
C ILE A 20 2.16 6.75 -5.51
N TYR A 21 3.12 6.04 -6.09
CA TYR A 21 3.35 6.04 -7.53
C TYR A 21 2.10 5.63 -8.31
N ARG A 22 1.45 4.53 -7.91
CA ARG A 22 0.22 4.07 -8.58
C ARG A 22 -0.92 5.06 -8.45
N MET A 23 -1.15 5.66 -7.29
CA MET A 23 -2.18 6.69 -7.12
C MET A 23 -1.92 7.93 -7.99
N LEU A 24 -0.67 8.37 -8.09
CA LEU A 24 -0.29 9.47 -8.98
C LEU A 24 -0.50 9.11 -10.47
N ALA A 25 -0.22 7.87 -10.86
CA ALA A 25 -0.50 7.39 -12.21
C ALA A 25 -2.02 7.39 -12.50
N VAL A 26 -2.84 6.90 -11.57
CA VAL A 26 -4.32 6.90 -11.66
C VAL A 26 -4.88 8.30 -11.86
N ALA A 27 -4.31 9.29 -11.19
CA ALA A 27 -4.74 10.68 -11.31
C ALA A 27 -4.61 11.18 -12.76
N LYS A 28 -3.53 10.79 -13.46
CA LYS A 28 -3.18 11.23 -14.82
C LYS A 28 -3.93 10.49 -15.93
N VAL A 29 -4.40 9.27 -15.70
CA VAL A 29 -5.10 8.47 -16.73
C VAL A 29 -6.57 8.91 -16.85
N PRO A 30 -7.15 8.98 -18.07
CA PRO A 30 -8.58 9.23 -18.27
C PRO A 30 -9.43 8.01 -17.90
N LEU A 31 -9.56 7.73 -16.60
CA LEU A 31 -10.50 6.75 -16.05
C LEU A 31 -11.83 7.40 -15.64
N ALA A 32 -12.89 6.59 -15.61
CA ALA A 32 -14.16 6.96 -14.99
C ALA A 32 -13.95 7.43 -13.54
N LYS A 33 -14.65 8.51 -13.14
CA LYS A 33 -14.49 9.14 -11.82
C LYS A 33 -14.67 8.14 -10.66
N SER A 34 -15.66 7.26 -10.74
CA SER A 34 -15.91 6.22 -9.73
C SER A 34 -14.73 5.27 -9.54
N LYS A 35 -14.10 4.82 -10.63
CA LYS A 35 -12.92 3.96 -10.58
C LYS A 35 -11.72 4.68 -9.95
N LYS A 36 -11.52 5.97 -10.27
CA LYS A 36 -10.45 6.77 -9.65
C LYS A 36 -10.64 6.88 -8.14
N VAL A 37 -11.87 7.17 -7.69
CA VAL A 37 -12.19 7.27 -6.26
C VAL A 37 -11.88 5.97 -5.55
N ILE A 38 -12.35 4.82 -6.07
CA ILE A 38 -12.09 3.51 -5.45
C ILE A 38 -10.59 3.24 -5.31
N ILE A 39 -9.81 3.49 -6.36
CA ILE A 39 -8.36 3.24 -6.33
C ILE A 39 -7.66 4.21 -5.37
N ILE A 40 -7.98 5.50 -5.38
CA ILE A 40 -7.35 6.46 -4.49
C ILE A 40 -7.70 6.15 -3.03
N THR A 41 -8.98 5.94 -2.71
CA THR A 41 -9.41 5.62 -1.35
C THR A 41 -8.80 4.29 -0.88
N GLY A 42 -8.76 3.27 -1.74
CA GLY A 42 -8.10 2.00 -1.43
C GLY A 42 -6.60 2.15 -1.18
N GLY A 43 -5.91 2.95 -1.99
CA GLY A 43 -4.48 3.22 -1.82
C GLY A 43 -4.19 3.99 -0.53
N VAL A 44 -5.02 4.98 -0.19
CA VAL A 44 -4.92 5.73 1.08
C VAL A 44 -5.14 4.80 2.28
N MET A 45 -6.18 3.94 2.24
CA MET A 45 -6.42 2.93 3.28
C MET A 45 -5.22 2.00 3.46
N LEU A 46 -4.61 1.55 2.37
CA LEU A 46 -3.43 0.68 2.41
C LEU A 46 -2.18 1.39 2.93
N LEU A 47 -2.07 2.71 2.76
CA LEU A 47 -0.98 3.51 3.33
C LEU A 47 -1.10 3.65 4.85
N LEU A 48 -2.31 3.62 5.42
CA LEU A 48 -2.48 3.76 6.87
C LEU A 48 -1.72 2.69 7.66
N ALA A 49 -1.58 1.48 7.11
CA ALA A 49 -0.85 0.41 7.77
C ALA A 49 0.66 0.71 7.95
N PRO A 50 1.46 0.94 6.88
CA PRO A 50 2.89 1.26 7.02
C PRO A 50 3.10 2.57 7.81
N PHE A 51 2.24 3.57 7.63
CA PHE A 51 2.33 4.81 8.43
C PHE A 51 2.08 4.55 9.91
N GLY A 52 1.03 3.81 10.26
CA GLY A 52 0.73 3.52 11.67
C GLY A 52 1.78 2.62 12.33
N MET A 53 2.44 1.73 11.58
CA MET A 53 3.62 1.02 12.08
C MET A 53 4.83 1.93 12.29
N PHE A 54 5.07 2.86 11.36
CA PHE A 54 6.18 3.81 11.47
C PHE A 54 6.01 4.74 12.67
N PHE A 55 4.79 5.21 12.92
CA PHE A 55 4.45 6.06 14.08
C PHE A 55 4.22 5.29 15.39
N GLY A 56 4.32 3.95 15.37
CA GLY A 56 4.14 3.12 16.57
C GLY A 56 2.71 3.02 17.07
N ILE A 57 1.71 3.33 16.23
CA ILE A 57 0.28 3.19 16.55
C ILE A 57 -0.10 1.71 16.70
N PHE A 58 0.49 0.83 15.89
CA PHE A 58 0.30 -0.63 15.98
C PHE A 58 1.61 -1.37 15.73
N ALA A 59 1.81 -2.46 16.47
CA ALA A 59 2.97 -3.33 16.31
C ALA A 59 2.80 -4.24 15.07
N PRO A 60 3.90 -4.55 14.34
CA PRO A 60 3.85 -5.53 13.27
C PRO A 60 3.47 -6.91 13.85
N SER A 61 2.31 -7.43 13.44
CA SER A 61 1.79 -8.73 13.85
C SER A 61 1.89 -9.76 12.70
N PRO A 62 1.90 -11.07 13.00
CA PRO A 62 1.82 -12.10 11.97
C PRO A 62 0.61 -11.94 11.04
N GLN A 63 -0.52 -11.46 11.57
CA GLN A 63 -1.73 -11.19 10.79
C GLN A 63 -1.48 -10.08 9.75
N TYR A 64 -0.76 -9.01 10.12
CA TYR A 64 -0.39 -7.96 9.18
C TYR A 64 0.44 -8.55 8.01
N PHE A 65 1.41 -9.42 8.30
CA PHE A 65 2.22 -10.06 7.26
C PHE A 65 1.44 -10.97 6.30
N LEU A 66 0.26 -11.46 6.71
CA LEU A 66 -0.60 -12.27 5.86
C LEU A 66 -1.61 -11.41 5.09
N VAL A 67 -2.29 -10.50 5.79
CA VAL A 67 -3.38 -9.71 5.21
C VAL A 67 -2.85 -8.64 4.27
N TYR A 68 -1.74 -8.00 4.63
CA TYR A 68 -1.25 -6.85 3.89
C TYR A 68 -0.76 -7.20 2.47
N PRO A 69 0.04 -8.26 2.25
CA PRO A 69 0.40 -8.68 0.88
C PRO A 69 -0.81 -9.06 0.02
N VAL A 70 -1.83 -9.68 0.61
CA VAL A 70 -3.08 -10.01 -0.09
C VAL A 70 -3.80 -8.73 -0.53
N ALA A 71 -3.92 -7.75 0.37
CA ALA A 71 -4.56 -6.48 0.07
C ALA A 71 -3.80 -5.67 -1.01
N ILE A 72 -2.45 -5.66 -0.95
CA ILE A 72 -1.61 -5.08 -2.00
C ILE A 72 -1.78 -5.82 -3.34
N SER A 73 -1.91 -7.14 -3.32
CA SER A 73 -2.13 -7.94 -4.54
C SER A 73 -3.48 -7.63 -5.19
N LEU A 74 -4.53 -7.46 -4.39
CA LEU A 74 -5.84 -7.02 -4.86
C LEU A 74 -5.77 -5.60 -5.45
N PHE A 75 -5.05 -4.70 -4.79
CA PHE A 75 -4.84 -3.34 -5.30
C PHE A 75 -4.08 -3.33 -6.63
N LEU A 76 -3.04 -4.17 -6.75
CA LEU A 76 -2.31 -4.41 -8.00
C LEU A 76 -3.24 -4.92 -9.09
N TYR A 77 -4.12 -5.87 -8.78
CA TYR A 77 -5.11 -6.39 -9.72
C TYR A 77 -6.06 -5.30 -10.22
N LEU A 78 -6.60 -4.47 -9.31
CA LEU A 78 -7.46 -3.34 -9.65
C LEU A 78 -6.75 -2.27 -10.49
N THR A 79 -5.42 -2.16 -10.36
CA THR A 79 -4.60 -1.21 -11.09
C THR A 79 -3.84 -1.81 -12.26
N LYS A 80 -4.06 -3.08 -12.60
CA LYS A 80 -3.28 -3.80 -13.63
C LYS A 80 -3.41 -3.19 -15.04
N GLN A 81 -4.56 -2.59 -15.32
CA GLN A 81 -4.90 -2.01 -16.63
C GLN A 81 -4.51 -0.52 -16.78
N LEU A 82 -3.86 0.04 -15.74
CA LEU A 82 -3.27 1.38 -15.75
C LEU A 82 -1.81 1.32 -16.17
#